data_AF-A0A4P9WPV7-F1
#
_entry.id   AF-A0A4P9WPV7-F1
#
_cell.length_a   1.000
_cell.length_b   1.000
_cell.length_c   1.000
_cell.angle_alpha   90.00
_cell.angle_beta   90.00
_cell.angle_gamma   90.00
#
_symmetry.space_group_name_H-M   'P 1'
#
loop_
_entity.id
_entity.type
_entity.pdbx_description
1 polymer ?
#
loop_
_entity_poly.entity_id
_entity_poly.type
_entity_poly.pdbx_seq_one_letter_code
_entity_poly.pdbx_strand_id
1 'polypeptide(L)' 'KATFDVMYDDTTESITAWVIETDRFDFIFGRSWLLKHNPHIDWKTGVVTLS' A
#
# COMPACT_ATOMS: atom_id res chain seq x y z
N LYS A 1 -9.65 13.36 1.67
CA LYS A 1 -8.96 12.21 2.30
C LYS A 1 -10.01 11.26 2.83
N ALA A 2 -9.76 9.96 2.76
CA ALA A 2 -10.63 8.94 3.33
C ALA A 2 -9.76 7.87 4.01
N THR A 3 -10.34 7.16 4.97
CA THR A 3 -9.68 6.06 5.68
C THR A 3 -10.26 4.74 5.19
N PHE A 4 -9.38 3.79 4.93
CA PHE A 4 -9.71 2.46 4.43
C PHE A 4 -9.01 1.43 5.30
N ASP A 5 -9.71 0.37 5.66
CA ASP A 5 -9.08 -0.80 6.26
C ASP A 5 -8.50 -1.65 5.12
N VAL A 6 -7.17 -1.76 5.11
CA VAL A 6 -6.42 -2.46 4.09
C VAL A 6 -5.81 -3.69 4.71
N MET A 7 -6.12 -4.84 4.11
CA MET A 7 -5.55 -6.12 4.51
C MET A 7 -4.40 -6.49 3.57
N TYR A 8 -3.27 -6.86 4.16
CA TYR A 8 -2.12 -7.44 3.48
C TYR A 8 -1.59 -8.60 4.32
N ASP A 9 -1.40 -9.75 3.67
CA ASP A 9 -1.16 -11.03 4.32
C ASP A 9 -2.18 -11.28 5.46
N ASP A 10 -1.71 -11.50 6.69
CA ASP A 10 -2.54 -11.74 7.87
C ASP A 10 -2.78 -10.46 8.71
N THR A 11 -2.40 -9.28 8.20
CA THR A 11 -2.50 -8.01 8.91
C THR A 11 -3.54 -7.09 8.27
N THR A 12 -4.35 -6.42 9.11
CA THR A 12 -5.22 -5.32 8.68
C THR A 12 -4.75 -4.02 9.30
N GLU A 13 -4.62 -2.97 8.48
CA GLU A 13 -4.27 -1.61 8.92
C GLU A 13 -5.27 -0.59 8.37
N SER A 14 -5.69 0.35 9.21
CA SER A 14 -6.43 1.54 8.74
C SER A 14 -5.48 2.58 8.14
N ILE A 15 -5.63 2.87 6.85
CA ILE A 15 -4.79 3.81 6.09
C ILE A 15 -5.62 5.01 5.65
N THR A 16 -5.17 6.22 5.98
CA THR A 16 -5.75 7.46 5.43
C THR A 16 -5.04 7.85 4.13
N ALA A 17 -5.79 7.87 3.03
CA ALA A 17 -5.30 8.22 1.70
C ALA A 17 -6.01 9.45 1.13
N TRP A 18 -5.40 10.04 0.09
CA TRP A 18 -6.06 11.01 -0.77
C TRP A 18 -6.92 10.28 -1.78
N VAL A 19 -8.14 10.79 -2.02
CA VAL A 19 -9.04 10.26 -3.04
C VAL A 19 -8.88 11.16 -4.26
N ILE A 20 -8.45 10.58 -5.36
CA ILE A 20 -8.26 11.25 -6.64
C ILE A 20 -8.93 10.41 -7.73
N GLU A 21 -9.38 11.07 -8.79
CA GLU A 21 -9.82 10.35 -9.99
C GLU A 21 -8.59 9.73 -10.68
N THR A 22 -8.65 8.44 -10.92
CA THR A 22 -7.63 7.68 -11.65
C THR A 22 -8.31 6.59 -12.46
N ASP A 23 -7.83 6.41 -13.68
CA ASP A 23 -8.32 5.43 -14.65
C ASP A 23 -7.59 4.09 -14.55
N ARG A 24 -6.51 4.02 -13.76
CA ARG A 24 -5.53 2.94 -13.85
C ARG A 24 -5.35 2.11 -12.59
N PHE A 25 -5.50 2.71 -11.40
CA PHE A 25 -5.19 2.03 -10.15
C PHE A 25 -6.23 2.35 -9.07
N ASP A 26 -6.78 1.34 -8.42
CA ASP A 26 -7.73 1.55 -7.32
C ASP A 26 -7.04 2.11 -6.06
N PHE A 27 -5.77 1.75 -5.85
CA PHE A 27 -4.98 2.20 -4.71
C PHE A 27 -3.50 2.37 -5.09
N ILE A 28 -2.88 3.43 -4.57
CA ILE A 28 -1.45 3.72 -4.78
C ILE A 28 -0.78 3.90 -3.43
N PHE A 29 0.14 2.99 -3.11
CA PHE A 29 1.01 3.14 -1.94
C PHE A 29 2.16 4.10 -2.25
N GLY A 30 2.00 5.35 -1.80
CA GLY A 30 3.02 6.37 -1.97
C GLY A 30 4.22 6.23 -1.03
N ARG A 31 5.18 7.14 -1.19
CA ARG A 31 6.45 7.15 -0.43
C ARG A 31 6.26 7.12 1.09
N SER A 32 5.22 7.76 1.63
CA SER A 32 4.95 7.76 3.08
C SER A 32 4.67 6.36 3.63
N TRP A 33 3.92 5.55 2.88
CA TRP A 33 3.63 4.18 3.26
C TRP A 33 4.88 3.29 3.11
N LEU A 34 5.61 3.45 2.00
CA LEU A 34 6.87 2.72 1.75
C LEU A 34 7.93 2.99 2.81
N LEU A 35 8.08 4.24 3.28
CA LEU A 35 9.03 4.57 4.34
C LEU A 35 8.62 4.02 5.71
N LYS A 36 7.32 3.96 5.99
CA LYS A 36 6.80 3.44 7.26
C LYS A 36 7.04 1.95 7.39
N HIS A 37 6.68 1.20 6.35
CA HIS A 37 6.67 -0.26 6.39
C HIS A 37 7.93 -0.90 5.82
N ASN A 38 8.74 -0.13 5.09
CA ASN A 38 10.01 -0.56 4.49
C ASN A 38 9.95 -1.98 3.87
N PRO A 39 8.97 -2.25 2.99
CA PRO A 39 8.75 -3.59 2.48
C PRO A 39 9.93 -4.08 1.65
N HIS A 40 10.14 -5.39 1.62
CA HIS A 40 11.02 -6.02 0.64
C HIS A 40 10.28 -6.14 -0.69
N ILE A 41 10.84 -5.55 -1.75
CA ILE A 41 10.30 -5.66 -3.11
C ILE A 41 11.24 -6.55 -3.91
N ASP A 42 10.79 -7.77 -4.23
CA ASP A 42 11.50 -8.65 -5.13
C ASP A 42 11.17 -8.28 -6.58
N TRP A 43 12.09 -7.61 -7.25
CA TRP A 43 11.94 -7.18 -8.64
C TRP A 43 11.95 -8.32 -9.66
N LYS A 44 12.40 -9.52 -9.29
CA LYS A 44 12.40 -10.69 -10.16
C LYS A 44 11.03 -11.37 -10.16
N THR A 45 10.41 -11.50 -9.00
CA THR A 45 9.11 -12.18 -8.84
C THR A 45 7.92 -11.23 -8.81
N GLY A 46 8.16 -9.94 -8.55
CA GLY A 46 7.13 -8.92 -8.35
C GLY A 46 6.46 -9.00 -6.98
N VAL A 47 6.97 -9.82 -6.06
CA VAL A 47 6.39 -9.99 -4.72
C VAL A 47 6.83 -8.86 -3.81
N VAL A 48 5.88 -8.32 -3.04
CA VAL A 48 6.12 -7.36 -1.97
C VAL A 48 5.87 -8.05 -0.64
N THR A 49 6.82 -7.99 0.28
CA THR A 49 6.72 -8.63 1.60
C THR A 49 6.89 -7.59 2.69
N LEU A 50 5.99 -7.63 3.67
CA LEU A 50 6.02 -6.78 4.85
C LEU A 50 6.67 -7.56 6.00
N SER A 51 7.54 -6.90 6.77
CA SER A 51 8.26 -7.48 7.92
C SER A 51 7.51 -7.31 9.23
#